data_AF-A0A8D8K4A0-F1
#
_entry.id   AF-A0A8D8K4A0-F1
#
_cell.length_a   1.000
_cell.length_b   1.000
_cell.length_c   1.000
_cell.angle_alpha   90.00
_cell.angle_beta   90.00
_cell.angle_gamma   90.00
#
_symmetry.space_group_name_H-M   'P 1'
#
loop_
_entity.id
_entity.type
_entity.pdbx_description
1 polymer ?
#
loop_
_entity_poly.entity_id
_entity_poly.type
_entity_poly.pdbx_seq_one_letter_code
_entity_poly.pdbx_strand_id
1 'polypeptide(L)'
;GKRVFRDATDQNKIDKVFYYFNDGIYGTFISAKYRNQPVNPIIWKKRGDCGPAYSTTLFGPTCDGSDFFASDIQLPELDISDFVVFENQGAYARVHSCRFNGFCLPRGVIFIRRSAMDLLYEVFDVDNPDKIVLESKFLQENNVIEKLTLK
;
A
#
# COMPACT_ATOMS: atom_id res chain seq x y z
N GLY A 1 1.52 -9.35 14.43
CA GLY A 1 1.19 -10.63 15.10
C GLY A 1 1.03 -11.73 14.07
N LYS A 2 1.07 -13.00 14.48
CA LYS A 2 0.92 -14.18 13.61
C LYS A 2 0.07 -15.24 14.29
N ARG A 3 -0.87 -15.86 13.58
CA ARG A 3 -1.64 -17.02 14.04
C ARG A 3 -1.64 -18.08 12.94
N VAL A 4 -1.26 -19.31 13.29
CA VAL A 4 -1.15 -20.43 12.36
C VAL A 4 -2.30 -21.40 12.60
N PHE A 5 -2.97 -21.81 11.53
CA PHE A 5 -4.00 -22.84 11.53
C PHE A 5 -3.44 -24.08 10.85
N ARG A 6 -3.57 -25.22 11.51
CA ARG A 6 -3.01 -26.50 11.09
C ARG A 6 -4.14 -27.46 10.73
N ASP A 7 -3.85 -28.38 9.83
CA ASP A 7 -4.78 -29.43 9.42
C ASP A 7 -5.22 -30.25 10.63
N ALA A 8 -6.51 -30.57 10.71
CA ALA A 8 -7.09 -31.30 11.83
C ALA A 8 -6.56 -32.76 11.93
N THR A 9 -6.11 -33.32 10.82
CA THR A 9 -5.61 -34.69 10.67
C THR A 9 -4.08 -34.77 10.64
N ASP A 10 -3.40 -33.71 10.22
CA ASP A 10 -1.93 -33.62 10.21
C ASP A 10 -1.43 -32.29 10.81
N GLN A 11 -0.98 -32.32 12.06
CA GLN A 11 -0.47 -31.11 12.74
C GLN A 11 0.80 -30.54 12.09
N ASN A 12 1.53 -31.28 11.26
CA ASN A 12 2.69 -30.74 10.56
C ASN A 12 2.28 -29.88 9.36
N LYS A 13 1.07 -30.05 8.84
CA LYS A 13 0.54 -29.31 7.70
C LYS A 13 -0.14 -28.01 8.14
N ILE A 14 0.30 -26.90 7.54
CA ILE A 14 -0.30 -25.58 7.73
C ILE A 14 -1.36 -25.38 6.65
N ASP A 15 -2.60 -25.09 7.05
CA ASP A 15 -3.71 -24.83 6.14
C ASP A 15 -3.87 -23.33 5.84
N LYS A 16 -3.74 -22.50 6.89
CA LYS A 16 -3.94 -21.06 6.79
C LYS A 16 -3.10 -20.30 7.80
N VAL A 17 -2.70 -19.08 7.46
CA VAL A 17 -1.99 -18.19 8.37
C VAL A 17 -2.69 -16.83 8.43
N PHE A 18 -2.85 -16.28 9.63
CA PHE A 18 -3.28 -14.90 9.83
C PHE A 18 -2.09 -14.05 10.25
N TYR A 19 -1.93 -12.90 9.61
CA TYR A 19 -0.98 -11.87 10.02
C TYR A 19 -1.73 -10.62 10.46
N TYR A 20 -1.25 -10.03 11.57
CA TYR A 20 -1.83 -8.84 12.19
C TYR A 20 -0.84 -7.68 12.04
N PHE A 21 -1.25 -6.66 11.28
CA PHE A 21 -0.48 -5.48 10.96
C PHE A 21 -0.75 -4.36 11.97
N ASN A 22 0.12 -3.36 11.98
CA ASN A 22 -0.04 -2.13 12.75
C ASN A 22 -0.89 -1.06 12.04
N ASP A 23 -1.52 -1.43 10.92
CA ASP A 23 -2.46 -0.60 10.15
C ASP A 23 -3.54 -1.51 9.55
N GLY A 24 -4.74 -0.98 9.33
CA GLY A 24 -5.94 -1.76 9.04
C GLY A 24 -7.03 -0.97 8.32
N ILE A 25 -8.27 -1.45 8.38
CA ILE A 25 -9.41 -0.81 7.70
C ILE A 25 -9.75 0.56 8.31
N TYR A 26 -9.44 0.77 9.59
CA TYR A 26 -9.63 2.06 10.25
C TYR A 26 -8.51 3.07 9.91
N GLY A 27 -7.42 2.61 9.29
CA GLY A 27 -6.32 3.44 8.81
C GLY A 27 -6.28 3.51 7.30
N THR A 28 -5.31 2.82 6.68
CA THR A 28 -5.08 2.89 5.22
C THR A 28 -6.06 2.05 4.41
N PHE A 29 -6.50 0.90 4.91
CA PHE A 29 -7.02 -0.19 4.07
C PHE A 29 -8.55 -0.29 3.98
N ILE A 30 -9.29 0.79 4.28
CA ILE A 30 -10.76 0.77 4.15
C ILE A 30 -11.20 0.48 2.71
N SER A 31 -10.49 1.04 1.72
CA SER A 31 -10.84 0.91 0.32
C SER A 31 -10.49 -0.48 -0.23
N ALA A 32 -9.47 -1.15 0.31
CA ALA A 32 -9.20 -2.54 0.02
C ALA A 32 -10.39 -3.44 0.40
N LYS A 33 -10.95 -3.20 1.59
CA LYS A 33 -12.06 -3.97 2.13
C LYS A 33 -13.39 -3.69 1.43
N TYR A 34 -13.73 -2.41 1.21
CA TYR A 34 -15.08 -1.99 0.83
C TYR A 34 -15.21 -1.40 -0.58
N ARG A 35 -14.10 -1.23 -1.31
CA ARG A 35 -14.10 -0.65 -2.66
C ARG A 35 -13.35 -1.47 -3.69
N ASN A 36 -13.09 -2.74 -3.39
CA ASN A 36 -12.39 -3.67 -4.28
C ASN A 36 -11.03 -3.13 -4.76
N GLN A 37 -10.38 -2.25 -3.98
CA GLN A 37 -9.04 -1.80 -4.31
C GLN A 37 -8.07 -2.98 -4.16
N PRO A 38 -7.28 -3.32 -5.19
CA PRO A 38 -6.33 -4.42 -5.10
C PRO A 38 -5.31 -4.19 -3.99
N VAL A 39 -5.03 -5.24 -3.24
CA VAL A 39 -3.94 -5.29 -2.26
C VAL A 39 -2.87 -6.22 -2.80
N ASN A 40 -1.78 -5.64 -3.28
CA ASN A 40 -0.65 -6.37 -3.84
C ASN A 40 0.53 -6.29 -2.87
N PRO A 41 0.64 -7.23 -1.90
CA PRO A 41 1.71 -7.22 -0.91
C PRO A 41 3.06 -7.52 -1.55
N ILE A 42 4.04 -6.65 -1.30
CA ILE A 42 5.44 -6.84 -1.66
C ILE A 42 6.20 -7.19 -0.38
N ILE A 43 6.71 -8.42 -0.31
CA ILE A 43 7.46 -8.88 0.85
C ILE A 43 8.87 -8.29 0.81
N TRP A 44 9.25 -7.55 1.86
CA TRP A 44 10.59 -6.97 1.98
C TRP A 44 11.58 -8.00 2.53
N LYS A 45 11.82 -9.04 1.74
CA LYS A 45 12.74 -10.15 2.06
C LYS A 45 13.37 -10.66 0.78
N LYS A 46 14.58 -11.22 0.83
CA LYS A 46 15.17 -11.87 -0.35
C LYS A 46 14.36 -13.11 -0.69
N ARG A 47 14.14 -13.36 -1.98
CA ARG A 47 13.34 -14.50 -2.44
C ARG A 47 13.86 -15.86 -1.93
N GLY A 48 15.17 -16.02 -1.77
CA GLY A 48 15.77 -17.25 -1.23
C GLY A 48 15.54 -17.47 0.26
N ASP A 49 15.16 -16.43 1.00
CA ASP A 49 14.85 -16.50 2.43
C ASP A 49 13.33 -16.65 2.67
N CYS A 50 12.52 -16.60 1.60
CA CYS A 50 11.07 -16.80 1.68
C CYS A 50 10.76 -18.30 1.82
N GLY A 51 9.98 -18.64 2.84
CA GLY A 51 9.46 -19.99 3.05
C GLY A 51 8.34 -20.37 2.06
N PRO A 52 7.71 -21.53 2.26
CA PRO A 52 6.53 -21.95 1.51
C PRO A 52 5.39 -20.91 1.60
N ALA A 53 4.56 -20.87 0.55
CA ALA A 53 3.39 -20.00 0.50
C ALA A 53 2.17 -20.67 1.13
N TYR A 54 1.39 -19.86 1.85
CA TYR A 54 0.17 -20.31 2.53
C TYR A 54 -1.01 -19.40 2.19
N SER A 55 -2.21 -19.98 2.21
CA SER A 55 -3.45 -19.20 2.23
C SER A 55 -3.43 -18.28 3.45
N THR A 56 -3.65 -16.99 3.23
CA THR A 56 -3.38 -15.97 4.23
C THR A 56 -4.51 -14.95 4.34
N THR A 57 -4.77 -14.49 5.57
CA THR A 57 -5.64 -13.33 5.85
C THR A 57 -4.85 -12.26 6.58
N LEU A 58 -4.96 -11.00 6.11
CA LEU A 58 -4.28 -9.85 6.69
C LEU A 58 -5.28 -9.02 7.51
N PHE A 59 -4.96 -8.88 8.79
CA PHE A 59 -5.73 -8.14 9.79
C PHE A 59 -5.03 -6.83 10.14
N GLY A 60 -5.83 -5.83 10.49
CA GLY A 60 -5.37 -4.63 11.19
C GLY A 60 -5.16 -4.86 12.69
N PRO A 61 -4.84 -3.77 13.42
CA PRO A 61 -4.43 -3.87 14.82
C PRO A 61 -5.59 -3.85 15.81
N THR A 62 -6.83 -3.63 15.36
CA THR A 62 -7.94 -3.36 16.28
C THR A 62 -8.53 -4.64 16.88
N CYS A 63 -9.36 -4.48 17.90
CA CYS A 63 -10.11 -5.58 18.51
C CYS A 63 -11.40 -5.92 17.75
N ASP A 64 -11.65 -5.27 16.60
CA ASP A 64 -12.78 -5.57 15.74
C ASP A 64 -12.44 -6.76 14.84
N GLY A 65 -13.22 -7.84 14.92
CA GLY A 65 -13.04 -9.02 14.07
C GLY A 65 -13.21 -8.75 12.58
N SER A 66 -13.83 -7.61 12.21
CA SER A 66 -14.01 -7.17 10.83
C SER A 66 -12.82 -6.39 10.28
N ASP A 67 -11.83 -6.05 11.12
CA ASP A 67 -10.60 -5.35 10.73
C ASP A 67 -9.62 -6.29 10.01
N PHE A 68 -10.07 -6.81 8.88
CA PHE A 68 -9.25 -7.50 7.89
C PHE A 68 -9.46 -6.88 6.53
N PHE A 69 -8.40 -6.75 5.76
CA PHE A 69 -8.41 -6.03 4.50
C PHE A 69 -8.00 -6.88 3.29
N ALA A 70 -7.49 -8.09 3.51
CA ALA A 70 -7.27 -9.09 2.47
C ALA A 70 -7.45 -10.49 3.03
N SER A 71 -8.12 -11.37 2.29
CA SER A 71 -8.35 -12.77 2.67
C SER A 71 -8.07 -13.71 1.51
N ASP A 72 -7.63 -14.93 1.84
CA ASP A 72 -7.40 -16.02 0.90
C ASP A 72 -6.37 -15.69 -0.19
N ILE A 73 -5.43 -14.81 0.17
CA ILE A 73 -4.27 -14.49 -0.67
C ILE A 73 -3.14 -15.49 -0.41
N GLN A 74 -2.32 -15.74 -1.42
CA GLN A 74 -1.11 -16.56 -1.27
C GLN A 74 0.06 -15.68 -0.88
N LEU A 75 0.68 -15.97 0.27
CA LEU A 75 1.88 -15.27 0.73
C LEU A 75 2.90 -16.27 1.24
N PRO A 76 4.21 -16.06 0.98
CA PRO A 76 5.25 -16.83 1.64
C PRO A 76 5.14 -16.65 3.15
N GLU A 77 5.61 -17.64 3.90
CA GLU A 77 5.65 -17.53 5.35
C GLU A 77 6.47 -16.31 5.80
N LEU A 78 5.85 -15.49 6.64
CA LEU A 78 6.43 -14.30 7.25
C LEU A 78 6.68 -14.55 8.72
N ASP A 79 7.72 -13.92 9.24
CA ASP A 79 8.01 -13.85 10.65
C ASP A 79 7.46 -12.57 11.26
N ILE A 80 7.28 -12.58 12.59
CA ILE A 80 6.94 -11.34 13.30
C ILE A 80 8.08 -10.35 13.08
N SER A 81 7.71 -9.11 12.77
CA SER A 81 8.62 -8.00 12.43
C SER A 81 9.16 -7.98 11.00
N ASP A 82 8.78 -8.92 10.13
CA ASP A 82 8.97 -8.75 8.69
C ASP A 82 8.15 -7.55 8.16
N PHE A 83 8.70 -6.85 7.18
CA PHE A 83 8.03 -5.73 6.52
C PHE A 83 7.32 -6.19 5.24
N VAL A 84 6.10 -5.69 5.06
CA VAL A 84 5.33 -5.84 3.82
C VAL A 84 4.99 -4.46 3.31
N VAL A 85 5.29 -4.22 2.04
CA VAL A 85 5.02 -2.96 1.35
C VAL A 85 3.74 -3.13 0.53
N PHE A 86 2.86 -2.13 0.62
CA PHE A 86 1.63 -2.07 -0.15
C PHE A 86 1.67 -0.82 -1.04
N GLU A 87 1.83 -1.03 -2.34
CA GLU A 87 1.85 0.07 -3.30
C GLU A 87 0.44 0.54 -3.67
N ASN A 88 0.35 1.72 -4.28
CA ASN A 88 -0.90 2.29 -4.80
C ASN A 88 -2.00 2.50 -3.72
N GLN A 89 -1.61 2.80 -2.49
CA GLN A 89 -2.52 3.06 -1.36
C GLN A 89 -2.70 4.57 -1.05
N GLY A 90 -2.50 5.44 -2.04
CA GLY A 90 -2.59 6.90 -1.84
C GLY A 90 -4.00 7.47 -1.91
N ALA A 91 -4.84 6.95 -2.81
CA ALA A 91 -6.22 7.43 -3.00
C ALA A 91 -7.18 6.76 -2.02
N TYR A 92 -8.12 7.53 -1.47
CA TYR A 92 -9.16 7.01 -0.56
C TYR A 92 -8.65 6.18 0.64
N ALA A 93 -7.42 6.46 1.08
CA ALA A 93 -6.80 5.87 2.25
C ALA A 93 -6.91 6.83 3.45
N ARG A 94 -5.88 7.65 3.67
CA ARG A 94 -5.80 8.59 4.81
C ARG A 94 -7.03 9.48 4.99
N VAL A 95 -7.71 9.87 3.91
CA VAL A 95 -8.92 10.72 3.96
C VAL A 95 -10.10 10.06 4.69
N HIS A 96 -10.12 8.74 4.77
CA HIS A 96 -11.16 7.95 5.46
C HIS A 96 -10.69 7.36 6.79
N SER A 97 -9.44 7.63 7.18
CA SER A 97 -8.85 7.04 8.38
C SER A 97 -9.36 7.68 9.68
N CYS A 98 -9.39 6.90 10.75
CA CYS A 98 -9.71 7.36 12.11
C CYS A 98 -8.85 6.63 13.14
N ARG A 99 -8.80 7.17 14.36
CA ARG A 99 -8.00 6.59 15.46
C ARG A 99 -8.83 5.64 16.32
N PHE A 100 -9.61 4.77 15.69
CA PHE A 100 -10.35 3.73 16.39
C PHE A 100 -9.39 2.84 17.20
N ASN A 101 -9.80 2.41 18.40
CA ASN A 101 -8.94 1.78 19.41
C ASN A 101 -7.67 2.58 19.82
N GLY A 102 -7.59 3.87 19.49
CA GLY A 102 -6.49 4.75 19.91
C GLY A 102 -5.19 4.61 19.10
N PHE A 103 -5.15 3.73 18.09
CA PHE A 103 -3.97 3.54 17.26
C PHE A 103 -3.60 4.84 16.51
N CYS A 104 -2.29 5.04 16.33
CA CYS A 104 -1.78 6.16 15.56
C CYS A 104 -1.85 5.85 14.07
N LEU A 105 -2.20 6.86 13.27
CA LEU A 105 -2.15 6.74 11.82
C LEU A 105 -0.69 6.72 11.32
N PRO A 106 -0.40 6.06 10.18
CA PRO A 106 0.92 6.09 9.58
C PRO A 106 1.42 7.53 9.34
N ARG A 107 2.69 7.76 9.63
CA ARG A 107 3.35 9.03 9.31
C ARG A 107 3.65 9.06 7.81
N GLY A 108 3.09 10.05 7.12
CA GLY A 108 3.48 10.34 5.74
C GLY A 108 4.86 11.00 5.72
N VAL A 109 5.75 10.47 4.89
CA VAL A 109 7.03 11.11 4.55
C VAL A 109 6.93 11.52 3.10
N ILE A 110 6.95 12.83 2.85
CA ILE A 110 6.83 13.39 1.51
C ILE A 110 8.23 13.61 0.95
N PHE A 111 8.47 13.14 -0.27
CA PHE A 111 9.70 13.38 -1.00
C PHE A 111 9.38 13.71 -2.44
N ILE A 112 10.23 14.51 -3.05
CA ILE A 112 10.12 14.93 -4.45
C ILE A 112 11.51 14.88 -5.08
N ARG A 113 11.60 14.48 -6.34
CA ARG A 113 12.84 14.58 -7.10
C ARG A 113 13.17 16.06 -7.31
N ARG A 114 14.44 16.43 -7.20
CA ARG A 114 14.88 17.82 -7.39
C ARG A 114 14.37 18.42 -8.70
N SER A 115 14.53 17.68 -9.81
CA SER A 115 14.04 18.12 -11.13
C SER A 115 12.52 18.39 -11.19
N ALA A 116 11.72 17.62 -10.46
CA ALA A 116 10.28 17.86 -10.37
C ALA A 116 9.98 19.10 -9.50
N MET A 117 10.76 19.33 -8.45
CA MET A 117 10.64 20.55 -7.62
C MET A 117 11.05 21.80 -8.40
N ASP A 118 12.13 21.73 -9.18
CA ASP A 118 12.59 22.85 -10.02
C ASP A 118 11.50 23.25 -11.03
N LEU A 119 10.91 22.25 -11.70
CA LEU A 119 9.76 22.49 -12.58
C LEU A 119 8.58 23.11 -11.83
N LEU A 120 8.26 22.65 -10.61
CA LEU A 120 7.20 23.24 -9.79
C LEU A 120 7.46 24.71 -9.49
N TYR A 121 8.72 25.12 -9.27
CA TYR A 121 9.08 26.53 -9.10
C TYR A 121 8.95 27.34 -10.39
N GLU A 122 9.28 26.77 -11.54
CA GLU A 122 9.14 27.45 -12.85
C GLU A 122 7.66 27.73 -13.19
N VAL A 123 6.76 26.82 -12.82
CA VAL A 123 5.31 26.97 -13.05
C VAL A 123 4.58 27.70 -11.93
N PHE A 124 5.27 28.01 -10.82
CA PHE A 124 4.66 28.68 -9.69
C PHE A 124 4.41 30.15 -10.02
N ASP A 125 3.14 30.57 -9.96
CA ASP A 125 2.72 31.99 -10.10
C ASP A 125 3.08 32.64 -11.45
N VAL A 126 2.89 31.88 -12.55
CA VAL A 126 3.04 32.39 -13.92
C VAL A 126 1.70 32.45 -14.65
N ASP A 127 1.55 33.39 -15.58
CA ASP A 127 0.32 33.57 -16.36
C ASP A 127 -0.01 32.38 -17.29
N ASN A 128 1.00 31.57 -17.66
CA ASN A 128 0.83 30.47 -18.61
C ASN A 128 1.66 29.22 -18.25
N PRO A 129 1.30 28.52 -17.16
CA PRO A 129 2.05 27.36 -16.67
C PRO A 129 2.02 26.19 -17.66
N ASP A 130 0.97 26.07 -18.47
CA ASP A 130 0.82 25.02 -19.48
C ASP A 130 1.98 25.00 -20.48
N LYS A 131 2.44 26.18 -20.91
CA LYS A 131 3.56 26.29 -21.84
C LYS A 131 4.84 25.73 -21.25
N ILE A 132 5.13 26.07 -19.99
CA ILE A 132 6.33 25.62 -19.28
C ILE A 132 6.31 24.10 -19.08
N VAL A 133 5.14 23.54 -18.70
CA VAL A 133 4.97 22.08 -18.57
C VAL A 133 5.20 21.38 -19.91
N LEU A 134 4.58 21.86 -21.00
CA LEU A 134 4.69 21.24 -22.32
C LEU A 134 6.10 21.34 -22.92
N GLU A 135 6.84 22.41 -22.62
CA GLU A 135 8.22 22.63 -23.08
C GLU A 135 9.28 22.06 -22.12
N SER A 136 8.87 21.49 -20.98
CA SER A 136 9.77 20.94 -19.97
C SER A 136 10.57 19.76 -20.51
N LYS A 137 11.89 19.93 -20.67
CA LYS A 137 12.81 18.85 -21.05
C LYS A 137 12.72 17.65 -20.09
N PHE A 138 12.64 17.93 -18.79
CA PHE A 138 12.50 16.89 -17.76
C PHE A 138 11.31 15.98 -18.03
N LEU A 139 10.16 16.56 -18.39
CA LEU A 139 8.96 15.78 -18.66
C LEU A 139 9.01 15.07 -20.01
N GLN A 140 9.49 15.72 -21.06
CA GLN A 140 9.58 15.15 -22.41
C GLN A 140 10.51 13.92 -22.47
N GLU A 141 11.59 13.92 -21.68
CA GLU A 141 12.54 12.80 -21.64
C GLU A 141 12.05 11.61 -20.81
N ASN A 142 11.22 11.84 -19.78
CA ASN A 142 10.87 10.83 -18.79
C ASN A 142 9.40 10.37 -18.87
N ASN A 143 8.53 11.09 -19.57
CA ASN A 143 7.10 10.82 -19.64
C ASN A 143 6.54 11.13 -21.04
N VAL A 144 5.49 10.40 -21.44
CA VAL A 144 4.68 10.77 -22.61
C VAL A 144 3.74 11.88 -22.17
N ILE A 145 4.02 13.12 -22.59
CA ILE A 145 3.15 14.27 -22.34
C ILE A 145 2.43 14.64 -23.64
N GLU A 146 1.11 14.65 -23.58
CA GLU A 146 0.26 15.07 -24.67
C GLU A 146 -0.70 16.16 -24.18
N LYS A 147 -0.93 17.17 -25.01
CA LYS A 147 -1.98 18.15 -24.76
C LYS A 147 -3.32 17.52 -25.08
N LEU A 148 -4.14 17.27 -24.05
CA LEU A 148 -5.50 16.79 -24.22
C LEU A 148 -6.38 17.93 -24.74
N THR A 149 -6.85 17.83 -25.99
CA THR A 149 -7.91 18.69 -26.51
C THR A 149 -9.25 18.17 -26.00
N LEU A 150 -9.92 18.93 -25.14
CA LEU A 150 -11.30 18.65 -24.77
C LEU A 150 -12.17 18.73 -26.05
N LYS A 151 -12.95 17.68 -26.31
CA LYS A 151 -13.99 17.69 -27.33
C LYS A 151 -15.21 18.47 -26.85
#